data_AF-A0A971EQL8-F1
#
_entry.id   AF-A0A971EQL8-F1
#
_cell.length_a   1.000
_cell.length_b   1.000
_cell.length_c   1.000
_cell.angle_alpha   90.00
_cell.angle_beta   90.00
_cell.angle_gamma   90.00
#
_symmetry.space_group_name_H-M   'P 1'
#
loop_
_entity.id
_entity.type
_entity.pdbx_description
1 polymer ?
#
loop_
_entity_poly.entity_id
_entity_poly.type
_entity_poly.pdbx_seq_one_letter_code
_entity_poly.pdbx_strand_id
1 'polypeptide(L)'
;MFFISINKRSVGYIVAVIFLCLMVLYVYSSAKIAENENKYQSILCLARMFDEATFIAYLGDISAQTDKYNIEVFDIEKGEVIIKKSISPDMQNEAYNYVSNVKSLYTRVIPFPEKGYVIRIPFNPPRNVNVELLNNQGIKSLDSIFIILSDREAPVLLVLDSKLRPFFYTFSASIQPLLDYLDLKPNAPSNSE
;
A
#
# COMPACT_ATOMS: atom_id res chain seq x y z
N MET A 1 24.15 22.60 -53.10
CA MET A 1 24.38 23.40 -51.88
C MET A 1 23.16 24.28 -51.68
N PHE A 2 22.18 23.84 -50.87
CA PHE A 2 20.94 24.61 -50.67
C PHE A 2 21.15 25.63 -49.54
N PHE A 3 21.37 26.89 -49.90
CA PHE A 3 21.36 28.00 -48.95
C PHE A 3 19.90 28.42 -48.71
N ILE A 4 19.32 27.88 -47.63
CA ILE A 4 18.02 28.30 -47.14
C ILE A 4 18.22 29.67 -46.47
N SER A 5 17.82 30.75 -47.15
CA SER A 5 17.78 32.11 -46.61
C SER A 5 16.54 32.26 -45.72
N ILE A 6 16.69 32.06 -44.41
CA ILE A 6 15.61 32.26 -43.43
C ILE A 6 15.60 33.71 -42.94
N ASN A 7 14.43 34.33 -42.93
CA ASN A 7 14.19 35.68 -42.44
C ASN A 7 14.46 35.75 -40.91
N LYS A 8 15.23 36.75 -40.45
CA LYS A 8 15.60 36.93 -39.02
C LYS A 8 14.39 36.93 -38.08
N ARG A 9 13.24 37.45 -38.52
CA ARG A 9 11.98 37.38 -37.74
C ARG A 9 11.48 35.95 -37.54
N SER A 10 11.56 35.11 -38.57
CA SER A 10 11.15 33.70 -38.51
C SER A 10 12.06 32.88 -37.61
N VAL A 11 13.37 33.18 -37.56
CA VAL A 11 14.30 32.55 -36.59
C VAL A 11 13.88 32.84 -35.15
N GLY A 12 13.50 34.08 -34.84
CA GLY A 12 13.05 34.47 -33.51
C GLY A 12 11.83 33.69 -33.04
N TYR A 13 10.84 33.48 -33.92
CA TYR A 13 9.67 32.66 -33.60
C TYR A 13 10.02 31.19 -33.35
N ILE A 14 10.91 30.61 -34.17
CA ILE A 14 11.35 29.21 -33.98
C ILE A 14 12.05 29.05 -32.62
N VAL A 15 12.94 29.98 -32.26
CA VAL A 15 13.63 29.95 -30.96
C VAL A 15 12.65 30.09 -29.80
N ALA A 16 11.65 30.98 -29.92
CA ALA A 16 10.62 31.15 -28.89
C ALA A 16 9.77 29.88 -28.70
N VAL A 17 9.39 29.20 -29.79
CA VAL A 17 8.64 27.93 -29.75
C VAL A 17 9.47 26.82 -29.08
N ILE A 18 10.77 26.72 -29.40
CA ILE A 18 11.67 25.75 -28.77
C ILE A 18 11.75 26.03 -27.27
N PHE A 19 11.92 27.28 -26.86
CA PHE A 19 12.02 27.66 -25.44
C PHE A 19 10.73 27.33 -24.68
N LEU A 20 9.56 27.59 -25.29
CA LEU A 20 8.27 27.24 -24.72
C LEU A 20 8.10 25.72 -24.59
N CYS A 21 8.54 24.95 -25.59
CA CYS A 21 8.51 23.49 -25.55
C CYS A 21 9.41 22.93 -24.43
N LEU A 22 10.62 23.47 -24.27
CA LEU A 22 11.52 23.11 -23.17
C LEU A 22 10.93 23.46 -21.80
N MET A 23 10.25 24.60 -21.67
CA MET A 23 9.60 24.98 -20.42
C MET A 23 8.47 24.01 -20.06
N VAL A 24 7.65 23.61 -21.04
CA VAL A 24 6.59 22.60 -20.83
C VAL A 24 7.18 21.26 -20.41
N LEU A 25 8.24 20.80 -21.09
CA LEU A 25 8.94 19.57 -20.73
C LEU A 25 9.54 19.65 -19.32
N TYR A 26 10.10 20.79 -18.93
CA TYR A 26 10.65 21.01 -17.60
C TYR A 26 9.55 20.91 -16.52
N VAL A 27 8.44 21.61 -16.71
CA VAL A 27 7.30 21.55 -15.77
C VAL A 27 6.73 20.13 -15.69
N TYR A 28 6.54 19.46 -16.83
CA TYR A 28 6.09 18.07 -16.86
C TYR A 28 7.05 17.14 -16.12
N SER A 29 8.35 17.27 -16.39
CA SER A 29 9.39 16.43 -15.76
C SER A 29 9.45 16.64 -14.26
N SER A 30 9.39 17.88 -13.78
CA SER A 30 9.43 18.20 -12.35
C SER A 30 8.18 17.71 -11.62
N ALA A 31 6.99 17.83 -12.22
CA ALA A 31 5.77 17.24 -11.69
C ALA A 31 5.87 15.71 -11.59
N LYS A 32 6.38 15.04 -12.64
CA LYS A 32 6.59 13.58 -12.63
C LYS A 32 7.66 13.13 -11.64
N ILE A 33 8.73 13.90 -11.47
CA ILE A 33 9.78 13.63 -10.49
C ILE A 33 9.22 13.69 -9.08
N ALA A 34 8.40 14.70 -8.75
CA ALA A 34 7.79 14.83 -7.42
C ALA A 34 6.82 13.67 -7.10
N GLU A 35 6.02 13.24 -8.08
CA GLU A 35 5.16 12.05 -7.94
C GLU A 35 6.00 10.79 -7.70
N ASN A 36 7.05 10.61 -8.50
CA ASN A 36 7.95 9.46 -8.39
C ASN A 36 8.75 9.46 -7.08
N GLU A 37 9.20 10.60 -6.57
CA GLU A 37 9.97 10.69 -5.33
C GLU A 37 9.18 10.13 -4.14
N ASN A 38 7.89 10.46 -4.03
CA ASN A 38 7.01 9.89 -3.02
C ASN A 38 6.90 8.36 -3.15
N LYS A 39 6.81 7.84 -4.38
CA LYS A 39 6.77 6.40 -4.66
C LYS A 39 8.09 5.70 -4.33
N TYR A 40 9.23 6.31 -4.65
CA TYR A 40 10.54 5.76 -4.30
C TYR A 40 10.75 5.72 -2.78
N GLN A 41 10.36 6.79 -2.07
CA GLN A 41 10.47 6.83 -0.62
C GLN A 41 9.59 5.78 0.07
N SER A 42 8.37 5.55 -0.43
CA SER A 42 7.52 4.49 0.12
C SER A 42 8.08 3.11 -0.15
N ILE A 43 8.55 2.83 -1.37
CA ILE A 43 9.18 1.55 -1.71
C ILE A 43 10.45 1.35 -0.88
N LEU A 44 11.29 2.37 -0.68
CA LEU A 44 12.45 2.29 0.21
C LEU A 44 12.04 2.05 1.66
N CYS A 45 10.94 2.64 2.12
CA CYS A 45 10.43 2.43 3.46
C CYS A 45 9.95 0.98 3.64
N LEU A 46 9.20 0.45 2.67
CA LEU A 46 8.78 -0.94 2.64
C LEU A 46 9.99 -1.88 2.56
N ALA A 47 10.94 -1.63 1.67
CA ALA A 47 12.15 -2.44 1.52
C ALA A 47 13.08 -2.42 2.74
N ARG A 48 12.99 -1.39 3.59
CA ARG A 48 13.70 -1.35 4.88
C ARG A 48 12.99 -2.11 5.98
N MET A 49 11.68 -2.32 5.86
CA MET A 49 10.87 -3.00 6.88
C MET A 49 10.58 -4.47 6.54
N PHE A 50 10.55 -4.79 5.25
CA PHE A 50 10.29 -6.12 4.73
C PHE A 50 11.52 -6.57 3.93
N ASP A 51 12.13 -7.69 4.30
CA ASP A 51 13.28 -8.25 3.56
C ASP A 51 12.84 -9.06 2.32
N GLU A 52 11.53 -9.29 2.16
CA GLU A 52 10.97 -10.14 1.10
C GLU A 52 10.60 -9.33 -0.15
N ALA A 53 11.37 -9.52 -1.24
CA ALA A 53 11.19 -8.79 -2.50
C ALA A 53 9.80 -9.00 -3.14
N THR A 54 9.23 -10.21 -3.00
CA THR A 54 7.89 -10.59 -3.48
C THR A 54 6.80 -9.82 -2.76
N PHE A 55 6.89 -9.69 -1.44
CA PHE A 55 5.94 -8.90 -0.67
C PHE A 55 6.06 -7.39 -0.98
N ILE A 56 7.28 -6.87 -1.15
CA ILE A 56 7.49 -5.47 -1.58
C ILE A 56 6.86 -5.24 -2.97
N ALA A 57 7.05 -6.18 -3.90
CA ALA A 57 6.45 -6.11 -5.24
C ALA A 57 4.91 -6.14 -5.16
N TYR A 58 4.36 -7.03 -4.33
CA TYR A 58 2.92 -7.10 -4.07
C TYR A 58 2.39 -5.76 -3.54
N LEU A 59 3.00 -5.20 -2.49
CA LEU A 59 2.61 -3.89 -1.96
C LEU A 59 2.83 -2.75 -2.97
N GLY A 60 3.85 -2.85 -3.81
CA GLY A 60 4.12 -1.91 -4.89
C GLY A 60 3.03 -1.90 -5.97
N ASP A 61 2.46 -3.06 -6.29
CA ASP A 61 1.36 -3.18 -7.26
C ASP A 61 0.04 -2.61 -6.71
N ILE A 62 -0.14 -2.57 -5.38
CA ILE A 62 -1.29 -1.89 -4.74
C ILE A 62 -1.29 -0.39 -5.06
N SER A 63 -0.11 0.23 -5.17
CA SER A 63 0.00 1.63 -5.62
C SER A 63 -0.38 1.83 -7.09
N ALA A 64 -0.45 0.74 -7.87
CA ALA A 64 -0.64 0.73 -9.31
C ALA A 64 -2.03 0.22 -9.77
N GLN A 65 -2.76 -0.58 -8.97
CA GLN A 65 -3.94 -1.33 -9.44
C GLN A 65 -5.17 -1.26 -8.51
N THR A 66 -6.28 -0.62 -8.92
CA THR A 66 -7.45 -1.13 -9.70
C THR A 66 -8.34 -2.16 -9.03
N ASP A 67 -7.87 -2.98 -8.08
CA ASP A 67 -8.76 -3.94 -7.41
C ASP A 67 -9.20 -3.44 -6.03
N LYS A 68 -10.30 -2.69 -6.04
CA LYS A 68 -10.98 -2.17 -4.86
C LYS A 68 -12.13 -3.07 -4.39
N TYR A 69 -12.33 -4.20 -5.05
CA TYR A 69 -13.52 -5.03 -4.90
C TYR A 69 -13.20 -6.44 -4.42
N ASN A 70 -11.92 -6.82 -4.30
CA ASN A 70 -11.53 -8.13 -3.83
C ASN A 70 -10.67 -8.05 -2.56
N ILE A 71 -10.99 -8.92 -1.59
CA ILE A 71 -10.09 -9.30 -0.51
C ILE A 71 -9.05 -10.27 -1.07
N GLU A 72 -7.80 -10.08 -0.69
CA GLU A 72 -6.66 -10.88 -1.17
C GLU A 72 -5.91 -11.47 0.02
N VAL A 73 -5.51 -12.74 -0.10
CA VAL A 73 -4.69 -13.43 0.90
C VAL A 73 -3.37 -13.80 0.24
N PHE A 74 -2.32 -13.14 0.70
CA PHE A 74 -0.95 -13.42 0.32
C PHE A 74 -0.35 -14.46 1.28
N ASP A 75 0.13 -15.57 0.74
CA ASP A 75 0.84 -16.61 1.48
C ASP A 75 2.32 -16.24 1.52
N ILE A 76 2.84 -15.95 2.71
CA ILE A 76 4.20 -15.43 2.90
C ILE A 76 5.24 -16.49 2.52
N GLU A 77 4.97 -17.76 2.81
CA GLU A 77 5.91 -18.84 2.49
C GLU A 77 6.00 -19.09 0.97
N LYS A 78 4.90 -18.87 0.24
CA LYS A 78 4.86 -19.04 -1.22
C LYS A 78 5.19 -17.78 -2.00
N GLY A 79 5.10 -16.60 -1.38
CA GLY A 79 5.33 -15.32 -2.02
C GLY A 79 4.26 -14.93 -3.05
N GLU A 80 3.03 -15.44 -2.94
CA GLU A 80 1.95 -15.20 -3.90
C GLU A 80 0.56 -15.08 -3.27
N VAL A 81 -0.39 -14.50 -4.02
CA VAL A 81 -1.80 -14.42 -3.62
C VAL A 81 -2.49 -15.77 -3.86
N ILE A 82 -2.92 -16.43 -2.79
CA ILE A 82 -3.56 -17.75 -2.83
C ILE A 82 -5.09 -17.68 -2.81
N ILE A 83 -5.67 -16.57 -2.33
CA ILE A 83 -7.12 -16.35 -2.32
C ILE A 83 -7.40 -14.94 -2.83
N LYS A 84 -8.42 -14.86 -3.69
CA LYS A 84 -9.00 -13.61 -4.18
C LYS A 84 -10.52 -13.76 -4.19
N LYS A 85 -11.22 -13.00 -3.35
CA LYS A 85 -12.68 -13.13 -3.13
C LYS A 85 -13.33 -11.76 -3.18
N SER A 86 -14.54 -11.65 -3.71
CA SER A 86 -15.27 -10.38 -3.73
C SER A 86 -15.54 -9.90 -2.30
N ILE A 87 -15.23 -8.63 -2.02
CA ILE A 87 -15.47 -8.02 -0.73
C ILE A 87 -16.97 -7.79 -0.51
N SER A 88 -17.46 -8.10 0.69
CA SER A 88 -18.82 -7.79 1.13
C SER A 88 -18.84 -6.63 2.13
N PRO A 89 -19.99 -5.94 2.31
CA PRO A 89 -20.13 -4.92 3.34
C PRO A 89 -19.83 -5.45 4.75
N ASP A 90 -20.19 -6.71 5.05
CA ASP A 90 -19.94 -7.33 6.34
C ASP A 90 -18.43 -7.53 6.58
N MET A 91 -17.70 -7.98 5.56
CA MET A 91 -16.23 -8.09 5.63
C MET A 91 -15.56 -6.72 5.83
N GLN A 92 -16.06 -5.66 5.19
CA GLN A 92 -15.55 -4.30 5.43
C GLN A 92 -15.87 -3.81 6.84
N ASN A 93 -17.05 -4.13 7.38
CA ASN A 93 -17.42 -3.77 8.74
C ASN A 93 -16.55 -4.49 9.76
N GLU A 94 -16.29 -5.78 9.53
CA GLU A 94 -15.38 -6.57 10.35
C GLU A 94 -13.95 -6.01 10.28
N ALA A 95 -13.46 -5.67 9.08
CA ALA A 95 -12.17 -5.00 8.91
C ALA A 95 -12.07 -3.68 9.70
N TYR A 96 -13.12 -2.87 9.68
CA TYR A 96 -13.17 -1.62 10.43
C TYR A 96 -13.33 -1.83 11.95
N ASN A 97 -13.88 -2.97 12.38
CA ASN A 97 -13.91 -3.35 13.78
C ASN A 97 -12.48 -3.51 14.32
N TYR A 98 -11.55 -4.07 13.53
CA TYR A 98 -10.13 -4.15 13.90
C TYR A 98 -9.50 -2.77 14.08
N VAL A 99 -9.78 -1.86 13.14
CA VAL A 99 -9.32 -0.45 13.21
C VAL A 99 -9.86 0.25 14.45
N SER A 100 -11.15 0.09 14.73
CA SER A 100 -11.82 0.71 15.87
C SER A 100 -11.33 0.20 17.22
N ASN A 101 -10.74 -1.00 17.26
CA ASN A 101 -10.24 -1.65 18.46
C ASN A 101 -8.71 -1.68 18.53
N VAL A 102 -8.03 -0.76 17.83
CA VAL A 102 -6.58 -0.57 17.94
C VAL A 102 -6.22 -0.15 19.36
N LYS A 103 -5.23 -0.81 19.95
CA LYS A 103 -4.74 -0.56 21.32
C LYS A 103 -3.53 0.34 21.36
N SER A 104 -2.53 0.04 20.53
CA SER A 104 -1.24 0.71 20.55
C SER A 104 -0.49 0.49 19.24
N LEU A 105 0.40 1.43 18.93
CA LEU A 105 1.41 1.25 17.90
C LEU A 105 2.30 0.06 18.28
N TYR A 106 2.53 -0.84 17.34
CA TYR A 106 3.40 -1.98 17.52
C TYR A 106 4.86 -1.49 17.45
N THR A 107 5.54 -1.43 18.60
CA THR A 107 6.87 -0.82 18.74
C THR A 107 8.03 -1.81 18.62
N ARG A 108 7.73 -3.11 18.54
CA ARG A 108 8.74 -4.14 18.33
C ARG A 108 9.12 -4.17 16.85
N VAL A 109 10.41 -4.11 16.57
CA VAL A 109 10.97 -4.44 15.26
C VAL A 109 10.84 -5.95 15.12
N ILE A 110 9.72 -6.43 14.57
CA ILE A 110 9.63 -7.83 14.15
C ILE A 110 10.20 -7.84 12.73
N PRO A 111 11.19 -8.68 12.43
CA PRO A 111 11.39 -9.07 11.03
C PRO A 111 10.06 -9.62 10.49
N PHE A 112 9.68 -9.23 9.27
CA PHE A 112 8.48 -9.78 8.64
C PHE A 112 8.45 -11.31 8.81
N PRO A 113 7.32 -11.91 9.25
CA PRO A 113 7.31 -13.32 9.62
C PRO A 113 7.67 -14.18 8.42
N GLU A 114 8.47 -15.24 8.62
CA GLU A 114 8.85 -16.16 7.55
C GLU A 114 7.68 -17.01 7.04
N LYS A 115 6.63 -17.16 7.85
CA LYS A 115 5.44 -17.96 7.59
C LYS A 115 4.17 -17.25 8.02
N GLY A 116 3.09 -17.52 7.30
CA GLY A 116 1.77 -17.02 7.61
C GLY A 116 1.09 -16.34 6.43
N TYR A 117 0.17 -15.43 6.73
CA TYR A 117 -0.69 -14.80 5.73
C TYR A 117 -0.74 -13.29 5.90
N VAL A 118 -0.74 -12.56 4.79
CA VAL A 118 -1.16 -11.15 4.77
C VAL A 118 -2.51 -11.06 4.08
N ILE A 119 -3.52 -10.61 4.81
CA ILE A 119 -4.87 -10.43 4.30
C ILE A 119 -5.07 -8.95 4.00
N ARG A 120 -5.23 -8.60 2.73
CA ARG A 120 -5.53 -7.23 2.27
C ARG A 120 -7.04 -7.06 2.16
N ILE A 121 -7.60 -6.11 2.90
CA ILE A 121 -9.03 -5.78 2.85
C ILE A 121 -9.21 -4.35 2.31
N PRO A 122 -9.78 -4.17 1.10
CA PRO A 122 -10.06 -2.85 0.57
C PRO A 122 -11.36 -2.25 1.12
N PHE A 123 -11.36 -0.93 1.28
CA PHE A 123 -12.55 -0.13 1.55
C PHE A 123 -12.99 0.59 0.28
N ASN A 124 -14.22 0.31 -0.16
CA ASN A 124 -14.82 0.99 -1.30
C ASN A 124 -16.30 1.31 -1.01
N PRO A 125 -16.66 2.58 -0.76
CA PRO A 125 -15.79 3.77 -0.77
C PRO A 125 -14.74 3.77 0.36
N PRO A 126 -13.70 4.62 0.26
CA PRO A 126 -12.74 4.81 1.36
C PRO A 126 -13.45 5.17 2.66
N ARG A 127 -12.95 4.64 3.77
CA ARG A 127 -13.60 4.80 5.08
C ARG A 127 -12.86 5.81 5.94
N ASN A 128 -13.58 6.81 6.45
CA ASN A 128 -13.03 7.79 7.37
C ASN A 128 -12.62 7.14 8.70
N VAL A 129 -11.52 7.63 9.28
CA VAL A 129 -10.96 7.12 10.53
C VAL A 129 -11.36 8.01 11.70
N ASN A 130 -12.10 7.44 12.64
CA ASN A 130 -12.49 8.12 13.88
C ASN A 130 -11.67 7.64 15.10
N VAL A 131 -10.47 7.11 14.87
CA VAL A 131 -9.59 6.55 15.89
C VAL A 131 -8.43 7.49 16.14
N GLU A 132 -8.34 8.04 17.36
CA GLU A 132 -7.36 9.06 17.73
C GLU A 132 -5.91 8.61 17.47
N LEU A 133 -5.57 7.35 17.79
CA LEU A 133 -4.23 6.80 17.56
C LEU A 133 -3.79 6.85 16.10
N LEU A 134 -4.71 6.61 15.15
CA LEU A 134 -4.43 6.67 13.72
C LEU A 134 -4.42 8.13 13.22
N ASN A 135 -5.38 8.94 13.71
CA ASN A 135 -5.47 10.35 13.36
C ASN A 135 -4.21 11.14 13.78
N ASN A 136 -3.61 10.79 14.93
CA ASN A 136 -2.35 11.36 15.41
C ASN A 136 -1.15 11.03 14.50
N GLN A 137 -1.23 9.96 13.71
CA GLN A 137 -0.24 9.62 12.68
C GLN A 137 -0.57 10.22 11.30
N GLY A 138 -1.64 11.04 11.22
CA GLY A 138 -2.08 11.67 9.97
C GLY A 138 -2.96 10.78 9.09
N ILE A 139 -3.37 9.60 9.56
CA ILE A 139 -4.21 8.65 8.84
C ILE A 139 -5.68 9.03 9.07
N LYS A 140 -6.28 9.77 8.12
CA LYS A 140 -7.66 10.28 8.22
C LYS A 140 -8.69 9.44 7.46
N SER A 141 -8.25 8.68 6.46
CA SER A 141 -9.08 7.84 5.60
C SER A 141 -8.31 6.57 5.27
N LEU A 142 -9.04 5.47 5.10
CA LEU A 142 -8.50 4.15 4.75
C LEU A 142 -9.04 3.73 3.39
N ASP A 143 -8.14 3.48 2.46
CA ASP A 143 -8.45 2.81 1.19
C ASP A 143 -8.33 1.28 1.33
N SER A 144 -7.45 0.82 2.20
CA SER A 144 -7.24 -0.60 2.50
C SER A 144 -6.58 -0.75 3.86
N ILE A 145 -6.76 -1.92 4.47
CA ILE A 145 -5.98 -2.37 5.63
C ILE A 145 -5.38 -3.74 5.33
N PHE A 146 -4.37 -4.11 6.11
CA PHE A 146 -3.68 -5.38 6.01
C PHE A 146 -3.67 -6.05 7.38
N ILE A 147 -4.06 -7.31 7.46
CA ILE A 147 -3.88 -8.12 8.66
C ILE A 147 -2.75 -9.09 8.40
N ILE A 148 -1.72 -9.03 9.23
CA ILE A 148 -0.59 -9.96 9.21
C ILE A 148 -0.86 -11.03 10.25
N LEU A 149 -0.92 -12.27 9.79
CA LEU A 149 -1.04 -13.47 10.60
C LEU A 149 0.27 -14.22 10.54
N SER A 150 0.88 -14.47 11.69
CA SER A 150 2.02 -15.36 11.82
C SER A 150 1.66 -16.56 12.68
N ASP A 151 2.51 -17.58 12.64
CA ASP A 151 2.42 -18.79 13.47
C ASP A 151 2.83 -18.54 14.94
N ARG A 152 3.65 -17.52 15.19
CA ARG A 152 4.29 -17.25 16.49
C ARG A 152 3.76 -16.02 17.22
N GLU A 153 3.11 -15.10 16.53
CA GLU A 153 2.67 -13.83 17.12
C GLU A 153 1.18 -13.59 16.95
N ALA A 154 0.65 -12.71 17.81
CA ALA A 154 -0.72 -12.25 17.68
C ALA A 154 -0.90 -11.48 16.36
N PRO A 155 -2.11 -11.51 15.76
CA PRO A 155 -2.41 -10.74 14.55
C PRO A 155 -2.05 -9.27 14.69
N VAL A 156 -1.39 -8.72 13.67
CA VAL A 156 -0.99 -7.31 13.61
C VAL A 156 -1.75 -6.63 12.48
N LEU A 157 -2.30 -5.45 12.79
CA LEU A 157 -2.92 -4.57 11.79
C LEU A 157 -1.83 -3.69 11.18
N LEU A 158 -1.65 -3.77 9.87
CA LEU A 158 -0.85 -2.86 9.08
C LEU A 158 -1.77 -1.87 8.34
N VAL A 159 -1.47 -0.59 8.51
CA VAL A 159 -2.12 0.52 7.80
C VAL A 159 -1.07 1.31 7.05
N LEU A 160 -1.38 1.68 5.82
CA LEU A 160 -0.55 2.58 5.02
C LEU A 160 -1.12 3.99 5.07
N ASP A 161 -0.28 4.99 5.29
CA ASP A 161 -0.72 6.38 5.17
C ASP A 161 -0.80 6.85 3.70
N SER A 162 -1.11 8.13 3.48
CA SER A 162 -1.20 8.73 2.13
C SER A 162 0.12 8.73 1.35
N LYS A 163 1.25 8.52 2.02
CA LYS A 163 2.58 8.34 1.42
C LYS A 163 3.00 6.87 1.39
N LEU A 164 2.05 5.95 1.57
CA LEU A 164 2.29 4.51 1.63
C LEU A 164 3.31 4.10 2.71
N ARG A 165 3.45 4.90 3.77
CA ARG A 165 4.30 4.56 4.92
C ARG A 165 3.54 3.57 5.80
N PRO A 166 4.16 2.43 6.16
CA PRO A 166 3.54 1.41 6.99
C PRO A 166 3.51 1.81 8.48
N PHE A 167 2.36 1.59 9.11
CA PHE A 167 2.12 1.70 10.54
C PHE A 167 1.50 0.41 11.06
N PHE A 168 2.13 -0.19 12.06
CA PHE A 168 1.70 -1.46 12.64
C PHE A 168 1.01 -1.21 13.97
N TYR A 169 -0.08 -1.92 14.22
CA TYR A 169 -0.92 -1.75 15.40
C TYR A 169 -1.34 -3.10 15.96
N THR A 170 -1.37 -3.21 17.29
CA THR A 170 -2.09 -4.28 17.99
C THR A 170 -3.56 -3.91 18.13
N PHE A 171 -4.46 -4.88 18.10
CA PHE A 171 -5.90 -4.68 18.32
C PHE A 171 -6.50 -5.79 19.21
N SER A 172 -7.71 -5.57 19.76
CA SER A 172 -8.39 -6.56 20.64
C SER A 172 -9.39 -7.47 19.96
N ALA A 173 -9.89 -7.10 18.79
CA ALA A 173 -10.97 -7.83 18.13
C ALA A 173 -10.49 -9.20 17.62
N SER A 174 -11.39 -10.19 17.68
CA SER A 174 -11.09 -11.57 17.24
C SER A 174 -10.97 -11.64 15.73
N ILE A 175 -9.96 -12.33 15.22
CA ILE A 175 -9.78 -12.51 13.78
C ILE A 175 -10.62 -13.64 13.17
N GLN A 176 -11.23 -14.47 14.03
CA GLN A 176 -11.97 -15.65 13.59
C GLN A 176 -13.06 -15.34 12.54
N PRO A 177 -13.89 -14.28 12.68
CA PRO A 177 -14.90 -13.96 11.66
C PRO A 177 -14.31 -13.72 10.28
N LEU A 178 -13.15 -13.04 10.19
CA LEU A 178 -12.46 -12.82 8.93
C LEU A 178 -11.93 -14.12 8.32
N LEU A 179 -11.38 -15.01 9.15
CA LEU A 179 -10.91 -16.32 8.70
C LEU A 179 -12.05 -17.18 8.16
N ASP A 180 -13.20 -17.17 8.85
CA ASP A 180 -14.40 -17.89 8.43
C ASP A 180 -14.91 -17.34 7.09
N TYR A 181 -14.93 -16.01 6.91
CA TYR A 181 -15.28 -15.38 5.64
C TYR A 181 -14.38 -15.80 4.48
N LEU A 182 -13.12 -16.13 4.77
CA LEU A 182 -12.12 -16.51 3.78
C LEU A 182 -11.96 -18.02 3.63
N ASP A 183 -12.72 -18.81 4.39
CA ASP A 183 -12.56 -20.26 4.46
C ASP A 183 -11.10 -20.66 4.79
N LEU A 184 -10.40 -19.78 5.54
CA LEU A 184 -9.00 -19.95 5.94
C LEU A 184 -8.92 -20.67 7.28
N LYS A 185 -8.06 -21.68 7.34
CA LYS A 185 -7.70 -22.28 8.63
C LYS A 185 -6.61 -21.42 9.27
N PRO A 186 -6.73 -21.03 10.55
CA PRO A 186 -5.58 -20.49 11.26
C PRO A 186 -4.48 -21.56 11.23
N ASN A 187 -3.27 -21.17 10.82
CA ASN A 187 -2.12 -22.05 10.97
C ASN A 187 -1.99 -22.33 12.46
N ALA A 188 -2.39 -23.53 12.87
CA ALA A 188 -2.18 -23.98 14.24
C ALA A 188 -0.67 -23.86 14.52
N PRO A 189 -0.25 -23.34 15.68
CA PRO A 189 1.16 -23.39 16.05
C PRO A 189 1.60 -24.85 15.89
N SER A 190 2.61 -25.09 15.06
CA SER A 190 3.18 -26.43 14.96
C SER A 190 3.76 -26.73 16.34
N ASN A 191 3.06 -27.58 17.09
CA ASN A 191 3.64 -28.23 18.25
C ASN A 191 4.76 -29.13 17.71
N SER A 192 5.96 -28.56 17.58
CA SER A 192 7.20 -29.31 17.43
C SER A 192 7.71 -29.66 18.82
N GLU A 193 7.52 -30.94 19.15
CA GLU A 193 8.19 -31.76 20.18
C GLU A 193 7.92 -31.48 21.67
#